data_AF-A0A7Y4X542-F1
#
_entry.id   AF-A0A7Y4X542-F1
#
_cell.length_a   1.000
_cell.length_b   1.000
_cell.length_c   1.000
_cell.angle_alpha   90.00
_cell.angle_beta   90.00
_cell.angle_gamma   90.00
#
_symmetry.space_group_name_H-M   'P 1'
#
loop_
_entity.id
_entity.type
_entity.pdbx_description
1 polymer ?
#
loop_
_entity_poly.entity_id
_entity_poly.type
_entity_poly.pdbx_seq_one_letter_code
_entity_poly.pdbx_strand_id
1 'polypeptide(L)' 'MSRSEHKYILDSNLFIEGFRDPAANLALQHFHRVFGPFEYLSAIVVQELRAGVRSGEDLREKGRSTSSPLFSQWAE' A
#
# COMPACT_ATOMS: atom_id res chain seq x y z
N MET A 1 25.38 -2.90 -10.85
CA MET A 1 24.05 -3.47 -11.20
C MET A 1 23.09 -2.31 -11.31
N SER A 2 22.49 -2.11 -12.48
CA SER A 2 21.52 -1.04 -12.68
C SER A 2 20.29 -1.33 -11.84
N ARG A 3 19.75 -0.35 -11.10
CA ARG A 3 18.49 -0.51 -10.33
C ARG A 3 17.28 -0.90 -11.18
N SER A 4 17.44 -0.95 -12.51
CA SER A 4 16.38 -1.12 -13.51
C SER A 4 16.03 -2.57 -13.89
N GLU A 5 16.61 -3.59 -13.27
CA GLU A 5 16.40 -4.99 -13.71
C GLU A 5 15.34 -5.78 -12.92
N HIS A 6 14.95 -5.32 -11.73
CA HIS A 6 14.02 -6.06 -10.89
C HIS A 6 12.63 -5.41 -10.87
N LYS A 7 11.62 -6.20 -11.24
CA LYS A 7 10.20 -5.85 -11.08
C LYS A 7 9.75 -6.32 -9.71
N TYR A 8 9.06 -5.45 -8.98
CA TYR A 8 8.55 -5.75 -7.65
C TYR A 8 7.02 -5.84 -7.70
N ILE A 9 6.49 -6.96 -7.22
CA ILE A 9 5.05 -7.12 -6.97
C ILE A 9 4.91 -7.24 -5.46
N LEU A 10 4.12 -6.35 -4.85
CA LEU A 10 3.89 -6.39 -3.41
C LEU A 10 2.68 -7.26 -3.09
N ASP A 11 2.85 -8.10 -2.06
CA ASP A 11 1.79 -8.96 -1.52
C ASP A 11 0.82 -8.15 -0.64
N SER A 12 -0.44 -8.58 -0.56
CA SER A 12 -1.46 -7.91 0.24
C SER A 12 -1.10 -7.86 1.74
N ASN A 13 -0.36 -8.85 2.25
CA ASN A 13 0.08 -8.86 3.65
C ASN A 13 0.98 -7.67 4.00
N LEU A 14 1.81 -7.21 3.07
CA LEU A 14 2.66 -6.04 3.31
C LEU A 14 1.79 -4.80 3.54
N PHE A 15 0.76 -4.59 2.70
CA PHE A 15 -0.18 -3.48 2.89
C PHE A 15 -0.97 -3.63 4.20
N ILE A 16 -1.45 -4.83 4.53
CA ILE A 16 -2.15 -5.11 5.79
C ILE A 16 -1.26 -4.79 7.00
N GLU A 17 0.02 -5.16 6.95
CA GLU A 17 0.99 -4.83 7.98
C GLU A 17 1.21 -3.32 8.08
N GLY A 18 1.41 -2.64 6.96
CA GLY A 18 1.52 -1.18 6.92
C GLY A 18 0.26 -0.43 7.39
N PHE A 19 -0.92 -1.06 7.31
CA PHE A 19 -2.13 -0.52 7.92
C PHE A 19 -2.18 -0.67 9.44
N ARG A 20 -1.52 -1.69 9.99
CA ARG A 20 -1.56 -2.02 11.43
C ARG A 20 -0.40 -1.42 12.20
N ASP A 21 0.76 -1.25 11.55
CA ASP A 21 1.98 -0.74 12.15
C ASP A 21 2.49 0.51 11.40
N PRO A 22 2.58 1.67 12.08
CA PRO A 22 3.16 2.89 11.51
C PRO A 22 4.60 2.72 10.99
N ALA A 23 5.42 1.89 11.63
CA ALA A 23 6.81 1.68 11.19
C ALA A 23 6.85 0.91 9.86
N ALA A 24 6.06 -0.15 9.73
CA ALA A 24 5.87 -0.85 8.47
C ALA A 24 5.30 0.07 7.37
N ASN A 25 4.37 0.97 7.72
CA ASN A 25 3.85 1.97 6.77
C ASN A 25 4.96 2.87 6.22
N LEU A 26 5.81 3.40 7.09
CA LEU A 26 6.93 4.25 6.70
C LEU A 26 7.92 3.49 5.80
N ALA A 27 8.16 2.20 6.09
CA ALA A 27 9.00 1.35 5.25
C ALA A 27 8.41 1.17 3.85
N LEU A 28 7.10 0.95 3.72
CA LEU A 28 6.42 0.87 2.43
C LEU A 28 6.45 2.19 1.66
N GLN A 29 6.23 3.32 2.34
CA GLN A 29 6.37 4.65 1.74
C GLN A 29 7.79 4.89 1.22
N HIS A 30 8.80 4.46 1.97
CA HIS A 30 10.18 4.56 1.55
C HIS A 30 10.47 3.64 0.35
N PHE A 31 9.99 2.40 0.37
CA PHE A 31 10.11 1.47 -0.74
C PHE A 31 9.51 2.05 -2.03
N HIS A 32 8.26 2.53 -1.97
CA HIS A 32 7.59 3.13 -3.11
C HIS A 32 8.36 4.33 -3.69
N ARG A 33 8.90 5.20 -2.83
CA ARG A 33 9.72 6.35 -3.29
C ARG A 33 10.99 5.93 -4.03
N VAL A 34 11.57 4.77 -3.68
CA VAL A 34 12.82 4.29 -4.29
C VAL A 34 12.55 3.45 -5.54
N PHE A 35 11.47 2.66 -5.55
CA PHE A 35 11.21 1.63 -6.55
C PHE A 35 9.95 1.86 -7.38
N GLY A 36 9.22 2.95 -7.19
CA GLY A 36 7.95 3.24 -7.86
C GLY A 36 7.92 3.00 -9.37
N PRO A 37 8.96 3.35 -10.15
CA PRO A 37 9.01 3.04 -11.59
C PRO A 37 9.02 1.53 -11.95
N PHE A 38 9.33 0.66 -10.98
CA PHE A 38 9.45 -0.79 -11.12
C PHE A 38 8.54 -1.56 -10.16
N GLU A 39 7.69 -0.86 -9.43
CA GLU A 39 6.70 -1.42 -8.51
C GLU A 39 5.37 -1.61 -9.26
N TYR A 40 4.80 -2.80 -9.12
CA TYR A 40 3.55 -3.18 -9.75
C TYR A 40 2.56 -3.63 -8.69
N LEU A 41 1.34 -3.09 -8.79
CA LEU A 41 0.22 -3.50 -7.96
C LEU A 41 -0.63 -4.53 -8.70
N SER A 42 -0.73 -5.74 -8.16
CA SER A 42 -1.54 -6.82 -8.75
C SER A 42 -3.04 -6.54 -8.58
N ALA A 43 -3.83 -6.80 -9.61
CA ALA A 43 -5.29 -6.70 -9.54
C ALA A 43 -5.90 -7.62 -8.47
N ILE A 44 -5.29 -8.78 -8.21
CA ILE A 44 -5.71 -9.68 -7.13
C ILE A 44 -5.45 -9.06 -5.76
N VAL A 45 -4.29 -8.44 -5.57
CA VAL A 45 -3.95 -7.72 -4.33
C VAL A 45 -4.94 -6.58 -4.08
N VAL A 46 -5.33 -5.83 -5.11
CA VAL A 46 -6.38 -4.80 -5.00
C VAL A 46 -7.71 -5.40 -4.57
N GLN A 47 -8.11 -6.54 -5.14
CA GLN A 47 -9.35 -7.22 -4.78
C GLN A 47 -9.32 -7.72 -3.33
N GLU A 48 -8.21 -8.32 -2.89
CA GLU A 48 -8.02 -8.79 -1.51
C GLU A 48 -8.11 -7.62 -0.52
N LEU A 49 -7.43 -6.51 -0.80
CA LEU A 49 -7.48 -5.32 0.04
C LEU A 49 -8.90 -4.76 0.11
N ARG A 50 -9.61 -4.67 -1.02
CA ARG A 50 -11.02 -4.23 -1.05
C ARG A 50 -11.95 -5.16 -0.28
N ALA A 51 -11.76 -6.48 -0.37
CA ALA A 51 -12.54 -7.47 0.38
C ALA A 51 -12.29 -7.36 1.91
N GLY A 52 -11.11 -6.91 2.31
CA GLY A 52 -10.75 -6.65 3.71
C GLY A 52 -11.34 -5.36 4.31
N VAL A 53 -11.73 -4.38 3.48
CA VAL A 53 -12.39 -3.14 3.95
C VAL A 53 -13.87 -3.41 4.21
N ARG A 54 -14.20 -3.82 5.44
CA ARG A 54 -15.58 -3.98 5.89
C ARG A 54 -16.16 -2.61 6.31
N SER A 55 -16.85 -1.95 5.38
CA SER A 55 -17.72 -0.76 5.53
C SER A 55 -17.07 0.64 5.53
N GLY A 56 -17.79 1.62 4.96
CA GLY A 56 -17.36 3.02 4.82
C GLY A 56 -17.22 3.81 6.13
N GLU A 57 -17.60 3.26 7.28
CA GLU A 57 -17.29 3.82 8.61
C GLU A 57 -15.82 3.59 8.99
N ASP A 58 -15.21 2.48 8.58
CA ASP A 58 -13.80 2.17 8.81
C ASP A 58 -12.88 3.18 8.09
N LEU A 59 -13.30 3.66 6.91
CA LEU A 59 -12.59 4.70 6.16
C LEU A 59 -12.66 6.08 6.85
N ARG A 60 -13.77 6.40 7.53
CA ARG A 60 -13.96 7.70 8.22
C ARG A 60 -13.32 7.75 9.59
N GLU A 61 -13.27 6.63 10.31
CA GLU A 61 -12.59 6.56 11.61
C GLU A 61 -11.06 6.43 11.43
N LYS A 62 -10.58 5.74 10.38
CA LYS A 62 -9.15 5.72 10.00
C LYS A 62 -8.64 7.02 9.37
N GLY A 63 -9.50 7.81 8.71
CA GLY A 63 -9.12 9.09 8.11
C GLY A 63 -8.68 10.17 9.12
N ARG A 64 -8.97 10.01 10.43
CA ARG A 64 -8.59 10.95 11.47
C ARG A 64 -7.27 10.60 12.19
N SER A 65 -6.76 9.38 12.02
CA SER A 65 -5.51 8.91 12.65
C SER A 65 -4.41 8.51 11.63
N THR A 66 -4.77 8.25 10.38
CA THR A 66 -3.80 7.96 9.31
C THR A 66 -4.02 8.88 8.11
N SER A 67 -3.42 10.07 8.17
CA SER A 67 -3.07 10.86 7.00
C SER A 67 -1.88 10.20 6.26
N SER A 68 -2.08 8.97 5.75
CA SER A 68 -1.07 8.30 4.91
C SER A 68 -1.44 8.49 3.43
N PRO A 69 -0.65 9.27 2.66
CA PRO A 69 -0.96 9.61 1.26
C PRO A 69 -0.87 8.42 0.29
N LEU A 70 -0.36 7.26 0.72
CA LEU A 70 -0.12 6.12 -0.17
C LEU A 70 -1.41 5.62 -0.83
N PHE A 71 -2.48 5.39 -0.06
CA PHE A 71 -3.66 4.70 -0.59
C PHE A 71 -4.52 5.54 -1.52
N SER A 72 -4.41 6.87 -1.47
CA SER A 72 -5.10 7.77 -2.38
C SER A 72 -4.55 7.72 -3.82
N GLN A 73 -3.26 7.40 -4.00
CA GLN A 73 -2.62 7.33 -5.32
C GLN A 73 -2.90 6.05 -6.11
N TRP A 74 -3.47 5.01 -5.48
CA TRP A 74 -3.78 3.73 -6.13
C TRP A 74 -5.29 3.51 -6.36
N ALA A 75 -6.10 4.54 -6.09
CA ALA A 75 -7.56 4.48 -6.20
C ALA A 75 -8.12 5.06 -7.51
N GLU A 76 -7.26 5.60 -8.38
CA GLU A 76 -7.59 6.08 -9.74
C GLU A 76 -7.35 4.99 -10.80
#